data_AF-A0AB74BA36-F1
#
_entry.id   AF-A0AB74BA36-F1
#
_cell.length_a   1.000
_cell.length_b   1.000
_cell.length_c   1.000
_cell.angle_alpha   90.00
_cell.angle_beta   90.00
_cell.angle_gamma   90.00
#
_symmetry.space_group_name_H-M   'P 1'
#
loop_
_entity.id
_entity.type
_entity.pdbx_description
1 polymer ?
#
loop_
_entity_poly.entity_id
_entity_poly.type
_entity_poly.pdbx_seq_one_letter_code
_entity_poly.pdbx_strand_id
1 'polypeptide(L)' 'QALFLGEFVAPAANEPGFEVCCQLYEVRTDAQVLPAAEIEEVLWVGADSLADVHLAPLTRDLILPLYRQRQTRAN' A
#
# COMPACT_ATOMS: atom_id res chain seq x y z
N GLN A 1 -11.91 -10.01 8.21
CA GLN A 1 -12.84 -9.16 7.43
C GLN A 1 -12.06 -7.98 6.88
N ALA A 2 -12.42 -7.48 5.69
CA ALA A 2 -11.79 -6.32 5.07
C ALA A 2 -12.65 -5.06 5.24
N LEU A 3 -12.02 -3.93 5.57
CA LEU A 3 -12.65 -2.62 5.66
C LEU A 3 -12.31 -1.81 4.41
N PHE A 4 -13.31 -1.37 3.65
CA PHE A 4 -13.09 -0.50 2.49
C PHE A 4 -12.63 0.90 2.91
N LEU A 5 -11.58 1.42 2.27
CA LEU A 5 -10.97 2.71 2.57
C LEU A 5 -11.19 3.76 1.47
N GLY A 6 -11.61 3.36 0.27
CA GLY A 6 -11.89 4.26 -0.84
C GLY A 6 -11.29 3.80 -2.16
N GLU A 7 -11.54 4.60 -3.20
CA GLU A 7 -10.98 4.42 -4.54
C GLU A 7 -9.90 5.48 -4.78
N PHE A 8 -8.81 5.06 -5.44
CA PHE A 8 -7.64 5.88 -5.69
C PHE A 8 -7.16 5.68 -7.12
N VAL A 9 -6.59 6.73 -7.70
CA VAL A 9 -5.98 6.72 -9.03
C VAL A 9 -4.60 7.35 -8.93
N ALA A 10 -3.61 6.73 -9.57
CA ALA A 10 -2.25 7.27 -9.69
C ALA A 10 -1.59 6.77 -10.97
N PRO A 11 -0.52 7.43 -11.46
CA PRO A 11 0.27 6.92 -12.58
C PRO A 11 0.79 5.50 -12.30
N ALA A 12 0.73 4.64 -13.32
CA ALA A 12 1.27 3.29 -13.23
C ALA A 12 2.81 3.35 -13.09
N ALA A 13 3.36 2.54 -12.18
CA ALA A 13 4.80 2.54 -11.92
C ALA A 13 5.61 1.97 -13.09
N ASN A 14 5.05 0.98 -13.78
CA ASN A 14 5.75 0.18 -14.79
C ASN A 14 5.23 0.42 -16.22
N GLU A 15 4.20 1.26 -16.39
CA GLU A 15 3.54 1.53 -17.68
C GLU A 15 3.35 3.03 -17.89
N PRO A 16 4.36 3.74 -18.45
CA PRO A 16 4.29 5.17 -18.65
C PRO A 16 3.09 5.59 -19.52
N GLY A 17 2.40 6.65 -19.12
CA GLY A 17 1.20 7.15 -19.81
C GLY A 17 -0.11 6.46 -19.41
N PHE A 18 -0.06 5.47 -18.52
CA PHE A 18 -1.23 4.79 -17.96
C PHE A 18 -1.43 5.12 -16.48
N GLU A 19 -2.65 4.87 -16.01
CA GLU A 19 -3.04 5.02 -14.62
C GLU A 19 -3.44 3.67 -14.01
N VAL A 20 -3.14 3.50 -12.73
CA VAL A 20 -3.67 2.42 -11.90
C VAL A 20 -4.88 2.95 -11.14
N CYS A 21 -6.03 2.30 -11.33
CA CYS A 21 -7.23 2.51 -10.54
C CYS A 21 -7.32 1.41 -9.46
N CYS A 22 -7.47 1.80 -8.20
CA CYS A 22 -7.42 0.88 -7.06
C CYS A 22 -8.60 1.08 -6.12
N GLN A 23 -9.23 -0.02 -5.70
CA GLN A 23 -10.09 -0.06 -4.51
C GLN A 23 -9.26 -0.54 -3.32
N LEU A 24 -9.09 0.32 -2.31
CA LEU A 24 -8.21 0.04 -1.17
C LEU A 24 -9.00 -0.53 0.02
N TYR A 25 -8.44 -1.57 0.64
CA TYR A 25 -9.01 -2.20 1.83
C TYR A 25 -7.99 -2.38 2.95
N GLU A 26 -8.40 -2.19 4.20
CA GLU A 26 -7.64 -2.57 5.40
C GLU A 26 -8.06 -3.97 5.84
N VAL A 27 -7.08 -4.84 6.08
CA VAL A 27 -7.28 -6.17 6.64
C VAL A 27 -6.47 -6.29 7.93
N ARG A 28 -7.13 -6.71 9.01
CA ARG A 28 -6.48 -7.10 10.26
C ARG A 28 -6.43 -8.62 10.32
N THR A 29 -5.23 -9.17 10.42
CA THR A 29 -4.99 -10.61 10.38
C THR A 29 -3.75 -10.95 11.19
N ASP A 30 -3.76 -12.12 11.82
CA ASP A 30 -2.62 -12.79 12.44
C ASP A 30 -2.02 -13.88 11.52
N ALA A 31 -2.63 -14.12 10.37
CA ALA A 31 -2.13 -15.05 9.37
C ALA A 31 -0.74 -14.63 8.86
N GLN A 32 0.12 -15.63 8.64
CA GLN A 32 1.44 -15.41 8.06
C GLN A 32 1.30 -14.95 6.60
N VAL A 33 1.95 -13.83 6.25
CA VAL A 33 2.00 -13.34 4.87
C VAL A 33 3.31 -13.79 4.23
N LEU A 34 3.20 -14.63 3.22
CA LEU A 34 4.30 -15.22 2.46
C LEU A 34 4.11 -14.91 0.97
N PRO A 35 5.20 -14.65 0.21
CA PRO A 35 5.09 -14.55 -1.24
C PRO A 35 4.57 -15.86 -1.84
N ALA A 36 3.70 -15.74 -2.85
CA ALA A 36 3.10 -16.88 -3.56
C ALA A 36 2.62 -16.45 -4.96
N ALA A 37 2.47 -17.42 -5.86
CA ALA A 37 2.04 -17.21 -7.25
C ALA A 37 2.87 -16.11 -7.95
N GLU A 38 2.23 -15.05 -8.44
CA GLU A 38 2.87 -13.95 -9.19
C GLU A 38 3.59 -12.92 -8.29
N ILE A 39 3.68 -13.16 -6.97
CA ILE A 39 4.35 -12.25 -6.02
C ILE A 39 5.78 -12.69 -5.79
N GLU A 40 6.74 -11.89 -6.26
CA GLU A 40 8.18 -12.12 -6.12
C GLU A 40 8.68 -11.95 -4.67
N GLU A 41 8.21 -10.93 -3.96
CA GLU A 41 8.67 -10.59 -2.61
C GLU A 41 7.54 -9.99 -1.76
N VAL A 42 7.60 -10.20 -0.44
CA VAL A 42 6.78 -9.49 0.56
C VAL A 42 7.67 -8.95 1.67
N LEU A 43 7.52 -7.65 1.97
CA LEU A 43 8.23 -6.97 3.04
C LEU A 43 7.24 -6.22 3.95
N TRP A 44 7.47 -6.29 5.26
CA TRP A 44 6.82 -5.42 6.23
C TRP A 44 7.71 -4.21 6.48
N VAL A 45 7.19 -3.02 6.20
CA VAL A 45 7.94 -1.77 6.32
C VAL A 45 7.29 -0.86 7.35
N GLY A 46 8.10 -0.28 8.24
CA GLY A 46 7.65 0.78 9.13
C GLY A 46 7.38 2.06 8.34
N ALA A 47 6.36 2.84 8.72
CA ALA A 47 6.02 4.10 8.03
C ALA A 47 7.19 5.10 7.98
N ASP A 48 8.13 5.00 8.91
CA ASP A 48 9.29 5.88 9.03
C ASP A 48 10.61 5.20 8.60
N SER A 49 10.55 3.94 8.16
CA SER A 49 11.70 3.12 7.77
C SER A 49 11.58 2.67 6.31
N LEU A 50 11.50 3.64 5.41
CA LEU A 50 11.29 3.45 3.97
C LEU A 50 12.49 3.87 3.10
N ALA A 51 13.60 4.26 3.71
CA ALA A 51 14.71 4.94 3.03
C ALA A 51 15.23 4.17 1.79
N ASP A 52 15.20 2.84 1.83
CA ASP A 52 15.76 1.97 0.80
C ASP A 52 14.69 1.26 -0.06
N VAL A 53 13.40 1.60 0.11
CA VAL A 53 12.30 0.93 -0.59
C VAL A 53 11.75 1.82 -1.70
N HIS A 54 11.91 1.38 -2.95
CA HIS A 54 11.33 2.05 -4.11
C HIS A 54 9.82 1.80 -4.18
N LEU A 55 9.04 2.75 -3.67
CA LEU A 55 7.58 2.66 -3.68
C LEU A 55 6.98 3.19 -4.99
N ALA A 56 6.01 2.44 -5.52
CA ALA A 56 5.13 2.87 -6.61
C ALA A 56 4.40 4.19 -6.26
N PRO A 57 4.05 5.03 -7.25
CA PRO A 57 3.39 6.32 -7.01
C PRO A 57 2.12 6.22 -6.15
N LEU A 58 1.24 5.25 -6.44
CA LEU A 58 0.04 4.97 -5.65
C LEU A 58 0.36 4.79 -4.16
N THR A 59 1.35 3.96 -3.85
CA THR A 59 1.73 3.63 -2.47
C THR A 59 2.39 4.82 -1.78
N ARG A 60 3.36 5.46 -2.45
CA ARG A 60 4.15 6.56 -1.91
C ARG A 60 3.31 7.81 -1.64
N ASP A 61 2.51 8.22 -2.63
CA ASP A 61 1.89 9.54 -2.65
C ASP A 61 0.47 9.53 -2.05
N LEU A 62 -0.22 8.38 -2.03
CA LEU A 62 -1.61 8.28 -1.57
C LEU A 62 -1.78 7.36 -0.35
N ILE A 63 -1.28 6.12 -0.41
CA ILE A 63 -1.53 5.12 0.64
C ILE A 63 -0.73 5.43 1.91
N LEU A 64 0.56 5.77 1.78
CA LEU A 64 1.42 6.03 2.95
C LEU A 64 0.95 7.26 3.77
N PRO A 65 0.59 8.41 3.17
CA PRO A 65 -0.01 9.51 3.91
C PRO A 65 -1.34 9.12 4.59
N LEU A 66 -2.20 8.36 3.90
CA LEU A 66 -3.45 7.86 4.48
C LEU A 66 -3.17 6.97 5.70
N TYR A 67 -2.21 6.05 5.59
CA TYR A 67 -1.82 5.18 6.69
C TYR A 67 -1.32 5.96 7.90
N ARG A 68 -0.44 6.96 7.69
CA ARG A 68 0.04 7.84 8.77
C ARG A 68 -1.10 8.58 9.46
N GLN A 69 -2.02 9.18 8.69
CA GLN A 69 -3.19 9.88 9.26
C GLN A 69 -4.07 8.95 10.11
N ARG A 70 -4.25 7.71 9.67
CA ARG A 70 -5.06 6.71 10.39
C ARG A 70 -4.39 6.24 11.69
N GLN A 71 -3.07 6.12 11.70
CA GLN A 71 -2.33 5.79 12.93
C GLN A 71 -2.43 6.90 13.98
N THR A 72 -2.31 8.17 13.57
CA THR A 72 -2.44 9.31 14.51
C THR A 72 -3.83 9.38 15.16
N ARG A 73 -4.88 8.95 14.45
CA ARG A 73 -6.26 8.92 14.98
C ARG A 73 -6.56 7.71 15.88
N ALA A 74 -5.71 6.68 15.85
CA ALA A 74 -5.87 5.47 16.64
C ALA A 74 -5.14 5.55 18.00
N ASN A 75 -4.27 6.54 18.19
CA ASN A 75 -3.63 6.91 19.46
C ASN A 75 -4.40 8.04 20.14
#